data_AF-A0A2N1D9L1-F1
#
_entry.id   AF-A0A2N1D9L1-F1
#
_cell.length_a   1.000
_cell.length_b   1.000
_cell.length_c   1.000
_cell.angle_alpha   90.00
_cell.angle_beta   90.00
_cell.angle_gamma   90.00
#
_symmetry.space_group_name_H-M   'P 1'
#
loop_
_entity.id
_entity.type
_entity.pdbx_description
1 polymer ?
#
loop_
_entity_poly.entity_id
_entity_poly.type
_entity_poly.pdbx_seq_one_letter_code
_entity_poly.pdbx_strand_id
1 'polypeptide(L)'
;MEIALNLKVSRRSVNTWVSNYLSDGVAGLEAKKALGRTCPLSIKQRERLFDYIDQHSRSSKGGRLTGEAIRLYIANEFQVNYHPNAIYKLLHLLCFSWITSRSKHPKQSQAVQDEFKKNAN
;
A
#
# COMPACT_ATOMS: atom_id res chain seq x y z
N MET A 1 45.14 10.86 -10.40
CA MET A 1 44.10 10.02 -9.78
C MET A 1 43.78 8.91 -10.77
N GLU A 2 44.66 7.92 -10.83
CA GLU A 2 44.70 6.91 -11.90
C GLU A 2 43.52 5.93 -11.81
N ILE A 3 43.14 5.57 -10.58
CA ILE A 3 42.04 4.64 -10.29
C ILE A 3 40.69 5.16 -10.84
N ALA A 4 40.40 6.45 -10.71
CA ALA A 4 39.15 7.03 -11.23
C ALA A 4 39.07 7.01 -12.76
N LEU A 5 40.21 7.21 -13.44
CA LEU A 5 40.31 7.13 -14.90
C LEU A 5 40.15 5.68 -15.38
N ASN A 6 40.83 4.74 -14.73
CA ASN A 6 40.73 3.31 -15.05
C ASN A 6 39.31 2.77 -14.87
N LEU A 7 38.59 3.24 -13.84
CA LEU A 7 37.21 2.83 -13.54
C LEU A 7 36.15 3.69 -14.26
N LYS A 8 36.54 4.70 -15.04
CA LYS A 8 35.63 5.64 -15.73
C LYS A 8 34.57 6.25 -14.80
N VAL A 9 34.94 6.56 -13.56
CA VAL A 9 34.05 7.15 -12.55
C VAL A 9 34.60 8.47 -12.03
N SER A 10 33.74 9.26 -11.40
CA SER A 10 34.19 10.52 -10.80
C SER A 10 35.13 10.28 -9.61
N ARG A 11 36.12 11.17 -9.46
CA ARG A 11 37.02 11.24 -8.29
C ARG A 11 36.26 11.22 -6.96
N ARG A 12 35.08 11.87 -6.92
CA ARG A 12 34.19 11.88 -5.75
C ARG A 12 33.68 10.47 -5.39
N SER A 13 33.29 9.68 -6.38
CA SER A 13 32.80 8.31 -6.17
C SER A 13 33.88 7.42 -5.57
N VAL A 14 35.11 7.49 -6.10
CA VAL A 14 36.26 6.76 -5.56
C VAL A 14 36.53 7.16 -4.11
N ASN A 15 36.53 8.46 -3.79
CA ASN A 15 36.73 8.91 -2.41
C ASN A 15 35.63 8.42 -1.46
N THR A 16 34.37 8.41 -1.91
CA THR A 16 33.26 7.86 -1.12
C THR A 16 33.45 6.37 -0.86
N TRP A 17 33.82 5.58 -1.88
CA TRP A 17 34.09 4.16 -1.70
C TRP A 17 35.26 3.89 -0.76
N VAL A 18 36.37 4.63 -0.89
CA VAL A 18 37.53 4.52 0.01
C VAL A 18 37.12 4.84 1.45
N SER A 19 36.37 5.94 1.66
CA SER A 19 35.91 6.32 3.00
C SER A 19 34.98 5.26 3.62
N ASN A 20 34.04 4.72 2.82
CA ASN A 20 33.13 3.68 3.29
C ASN A 20 33.88 2.39 3.60
N TYR A 21 34.84 2.00 2.75
CA TYR A 21 35.66 0.81 2.97
C TYR A 21 36.52 0.93 4.23
N LEU A 22 37.11 2.10 4.48
CA LEU A 22 37.91 2.32 5.69
C LEU A 22 37.06 2.33 6.96
N SER A 23 35.77 2.66 6.88
CA SER A 23 34.86 2.72 8.03
C SER A 23 34.19 1.38 8.33
N ASP A 24 33.62 0.75 7.29
CA ASP A 24 32.71 -0.39 7.41
C ASP A 24 33.25 -1.65 6.68
N GLY A 25 34.48 -1.61 6.16
CA GLY A 25 35.08 -2.70 5.39
C GLY A 25 34.36 -2.96 4.07
N VAL A 26 34.37 -4.23 3.62
CA VAL A 26 33.70 -4.65 2.38
C VAL A 26 32.19 -4.38 2.43
N ALA A 27 31.56 -4.48 3.61
CA ALA A 27 30.13 -4.19 3.79
C ALA A 27 29.77 -2.73 3.45
N GLY A 28 30.70 -1.79 3.66
CA GLY A 28 30.54 -0.37 3.29
C GLY A 28 30.45 -0.11 1.79
N LEU A 29 30.88 -1.07 0.96
CA LEU A 29 30.82 -1.00 -0.49
C LEU A 29 29.50 -1.55 -1.07
N GLU A 30 28.67 -2.21 -0.25
CA GLU A 30 27.39 -2.72 -0.70
C GLU A 30 26.44 -1.57 -1.09
N ALA A 31 25.72 -1.78 -2.20
CA ALA A 31 24.73 -0.82 -2.67
C ALA A 31 23.57 -0.73 -1.68
N LYS A 32 23.49 0.39 -0.95
CA LYS A 32 22.36 0.68 -0.08
C LYS A 32 21.09 0.82 -0.90
N LYS A 33 20.05 0.05 -0.57
CA LYS A 33 18.74 0.17 -1.20
C LYS A 33 18.20 1.57 -0.96
N ALA A 34 17.88 2.28 -2.04
CA ALA A 34 17.23 3.57 -1.93
C ALA A 34 15.90 3.43 -1.16
N LEU A 35 15.67 4.30 -0.19
CA LEU A 35 14.50 4.25 0.71
C LEU A 35 13.16 4.45 -0.02
N GLY A 36 13.19 4.82 -1.30
CA GLY A 36 12.01 5.09 -2.10
C GLY A 36 11.25 6.33 -1.61
N ARG A 37 10.07 6.56 -2.19
CA ARG A 37 9.19 7.64 -1.75
C ARG A 37 8.52 7.26 -0.43
N THR A 38 8.60 8.13 0.56
CA THR A 38 7.94 7.94 1.86
C THR A 38 6.42 7.99 1.69
N CYS A 39 5.70 7.18 2.47
CA CYS A 39 4.25 7.25 2.54
C CYS A 39 3.85 8.59 3.18
N PRO A 40 2.93 9.38 2.57
CA PRO A 40 2.48 10.65 3.13
C PRO A 40 1.85 10.53 4.53
N LEU A 41 1.31 9.37 4.90
CA LEU A 41 0.69 9.14 6.20
C LEU A 41 1.71 8.59 7.20
N SER A 42 1.73 9.19 8.38
CA SER A 42 2.47 8.66 9.54
C SER A 42 1.93 7.29 9.97
N ILE A 43 2.67 6.57 10.81
CA ILE A 43 2.23 5.27 11.37
C ILE A 43 0.90 5.43 12.10
N LYS A 44 0.79 6.42 12.99
CA LYS A 44 -0.43 6.69 13.78
C LYS A 44 -1.64 7.01 12.90
N GLN A 45 -1.45 7.78 11.82
CA GLN A 45 -2.54 8.09 10.88
C GLN A 45 -2.98 6.84 10.09
N ARG A 46 -2.04 5.95 9.76
CA ARG A 46 -2.34 4.67 9.11
C ARG A 46 -3.16 3.75 10.01
N GLU A 47 -2.82 3.67 11.29
CA GLU A 47 -3.59 2.91 12.29
C GLU A 47 -5.01 3.45 12.42
N ARG A 48 -5.17 4.78 12.58
CA ARG A 48 -6.50 5.41 12.64
C ARG A 48 -7.32 5.16 11.37
N LEU A 49 -6.70 5.27 10.20
CA LEU A 49 -7.35 4.98 8.93
C LEU A 49 -7.77 3.52 8.83
N PHE A 50 -6.93 2.60 9.32
CA PHE A 50 -7.25 1.18 9.36
C PHE A 50 -8.50 0.92 10.20
N ASP A 51 -8.53 1.42 11.44
CA ASP A 51 -9.68 1.24 12.34
C ASP A 51 -10.96 1.83 11.76
N TYR A 52 -10.87 3.02 11.15
CA TYR A 52 -11.99 3.66 10.46
C TYR A 52 -12.56 2.78 9.35
N ILE A 53 -11.71 2.27 8.44
CA ILE A 53 -12.14 1.41 7.33
C ILE A 53 -12.71 0.10 7.85
N ASP A 54 -12.07 -0.50 8.84
CA ASP A 54 -12.47 -1.78 9.43
C ASP A 54 -13.86 -1.69 10.08
N GLN A 55 -14.10 -0.66 10.89
CA GLN A 55 -15.40 -0.40 11.51
C GLN A 55 -16.49 -0.11 10.47
N HIS A 56 -16.20 0.76 9.48
CA HIS A 56 -17.15 1.07 8.43
C HIS A 56 -17.48 -0.14 7.54
N SER A 57 -16.51 -1.04 7.33
CA SER A 57 -16.73 -2.25 6.52
C SER A 57 -17.68 -3.26 7.19
N ARG A 58 -17.76 -3.25 8.52
CA ARG A 58 -18.64 -4.13 9.31
C ARG A 58 -19.99 -3.51 9.63
N SER A 59 -20.15 -2.20 9.46
CA SER A 59 -21.41 -1.53 9.75
C SER A 59 -22.50 -1.97 8.77
N SER A 60 -23.65 -2.39 9.30
CA SER A 60 -24.88 -2.61 8.53
C SER A 60 -25.60 -1.30 8.18
N LYS A 61 -25.21 -0.20 8.82
CA LYS A 61 -25.75 1.14 8.62
C LYS A 61 -24.77 1.98 7.80
N GLY A 62 -25.08 2.16 6.52
CA GLY A 62 -24.25 2.91 5.57
C GLY A 62 -24.05 2.15 4.26
N GLY A 63 -23.96 2.88 3.15
CA GLY A 63 -23.64 2.29 1.85
C GLY A 63 -22.20 1.77 1.79
N ARG A 64 -21.82 1.18 0.64
CA ARG A 64 -20.44 0.71 0.41
C ARG A 64 -19.45 1.87 0.55
N LEU A 65 -18.47 1.74 1.44
CA LEU A 65 -17.37 2.71 1.57
C LEU A 65 -16.57 2.75 0.26
N THR A 66 -16.59 3.88 -0.44
CA THR A 66 -15.90 4.05 -1.73
C THR A 66 -14.48 4.59 -1.54
N GLY A 67 -13.61 4.35 -2.53
CA GLY A 67 -12.26 4.94 -2.52
C GLY A 67 -12.27 6.47 -2.45
N GLU A 68 -13.29 7.12 -3.03
CA GLU A 68 -13.45 8.58 -2.93
C GLU A 68 -13.84 9.02 -1.52
N ALA A 69 -14.72 8.30 -0.83
CA ALA A 69 -15.05 8.59 0.57
C ALA A 69 -13.82 8.49 1.47
N ILE A 70 -12.98 7.47 1.24
CA ILE A 70 -11.70 7.29 1.95
C ILE A 70 -10.74 8.45 1.65
N ARG A 71 -10.65 8.88 0.38
CA ARG A 71 -9.82 10.02 -0.03
C ARG A 71 -10.23 11.31 0.67
N LEU A 72 -11.54 11.58 0.73
CA LEU A 72 -12.11 12.75 1.39
C LEU A 72 -11.89 12.70 2.90
N TYR A 73 -12.09 11.53 3.52
CA TYR A 73 -11.80 11.33 4.94
C TYR A 73 -10.33 11.65 5.27
N ILE A 74 -9.38 11.13 4.48
CA ILE A 74 -7.95 11.42 4.66
C ILE A 74 -7.65 12.92 4.48
N ALA A 75 -8.24 13.57 3.48
CA ALA A 75 -8.04 14.99 3.25
C ALA A 75 -8.55 15.83 4.44
N ASN A 76 -9.72 15.49 4.99
CA ASN A 76 -10.33 16.23 6.09
C ASN A 76 -9.63 15.96 7.42
N GLU A 77 -9.41 14.69 7.77
CA GLU A 77 -8.90 14.30 9.08
C GLU A 77 -7.39 14.49 9.21
N PHE A 78 -6.65 14.26 8.13
CA PHE A 78 -5.18 14.25 8.16
C PHE A 78 -4.55 15.42 7.40
N GLN A 79 -5.35 16.24 6.69
CA GLN A 79 -4.86 17.33 5.85
C GLN A 79 -3.86 16.85 4.77
N VAL A 80 -4.02 15.59 4.32
CA VAL A 80 -3.20 14.96 3.30
C VAL A 80 -4.02 14.70 2.04
N ASN A 81 -3.56 15.21 0.92
CA ASN A 81 -4.23 15.01 -0.37
C ASN A 81 -3.63 13.82 -1.12
N TYR A 82 -4.47 12.81 -1.38
CA TYR A 82 -4.13 11.70 -2.26
C TYR A 82 -4.75 11.88 -3.64
N HIS A 83 -4.02 11.46 -4.68
CA HIS A 83 -4.61 11.18 -5.98
C HIS A 83 -5.54 9.96 -5.86
N PRO A 84 -6.70 9.91 -6.55
CA PRO A 84 -7.64 8.79 -6.48
C PRO A 84 -6.99 7.41 -6.65
N ASN A 85 -6.13 7.25 -7.66
CA ASN A 85 -5.41 5.97 -7.90
C ASN A 85 -4.45 5.57 -6.76
N ALA A 86 -3.96 6.52 -5.98
CA ALA A 86 -3.03 6.24 -4.89
C ALA A 86 -3.76 5.65 -3.66
N ILE A 87 -5.09 5.83 -3.56
CA ILE A 87 -5.90 5.22 -2.49
C ILE A 87 -5.84 3.71 -2.56
N TYR A 88 -5.95 3.10 -3.74
CA TYR A 88 -5.90 1.63 -3.86
C TYR A 88 -4.54 1.05 -3.47
N LYS A 89 -3.45 1.77 -3.77
CA LYS A 89 -2.10 1.40 -3.29
C LYS A 89 -1.98 1.50 -1.77
N LEU A 90 -2.57 2.55 -1.19
CA LEU A 90 -2.62 2.75 0.25
C LEU A 90 -3.43 1.65 0.94
N LEU A 91 -4.58 1.26 0.39
CA LEU A 91 -5.40 0.16 0.91
C LEU A 91 -4.64 -1.17 0.92
N HIS A 92 -3.94 -1.48 -0.18
CA HIS A 92 -3.09 -2.66 -0.26
C HIS A 92 -1.97 -2.63 0.80
N LEU A 93 -1.36 -1.47 1.05
CA LEU A 93 -0.36 -1.29 2.09
C LEU A 93 -0.94 -1.52 3.50
N LEU A 94 -2.22 -1.20 3.72
CA LEU A 94 -2.96 -1.45 4.95
C LEU A 94 -3.58 -2.86 5.00
N CYS A 95 -3.20 -3.77 4.10
CA CYS A 95 -3.71 -5.13 4.00
C CYS A 95 -5.21 -5.23 3.68
N PHE A 96 -5.83 -4.18 3.14
CA PHE A 96 -7.21 -4.25 2.62
C PHE A 96 -7.23 -4.64 1.15
N SER A 97 -8.18 -5.49 0.79
CA SER A 97 -8.51 -5.85 -0.60
C SER A 97 -9.94 -5.47 -0.91
N TRP A 98 -10.18 -4.87 -2.08
CA TRP A 98 -11.53 -4.55 -2.52
C TRP A 98 -12.27 -5.80 -2.99
N ILE A 99 -13.16 -6.32 -2.15
CA ILE A 99 -14.02 -7.45 -2.51
C ILE A 99 -15.39 -6.90 -2.90
N THR A 100 -15.75 -7.08 -4.16
CA THR A 100 -17.16 -6.99 -4.55
C THR A 100 -17.80 -8.35 -4.24
N SER A 101 -18.61 -8.42 -3.18
CA SER A 101 -19.52 -9.56 -3.07
C SER A 101 -20.37 -9.58 -4.32
N ARG A 102 -20.58 -10.76 -4.90
CA ARG A 102 -21.57 -10.94 -5.96
C ARG A 102 -22.89 -10.38 -5.44
N SER A 103 -23.51 -9.49 -6.23
CA SER A 103 -24.80 -8.93 -5.88
C SER A 103 -25.79 -10.08 -5.67
N LYS A 104 -26.39 -10.18 -4.47
CA LYS A 104 -27.50 -11.09 -4.25
C LYS A 104 -28.74 -10.44 -4.81
N HIS A 105 -29.27 -11.00 -5.89
CA HIS A 105 -30.49 -10.48 -6.50
C HIS A 105 -31.66 -10.66 -5.51
N PRO A 106 -32.58 -9.69 -5.34
CA PRO A 106 -33.68 -9.81 -4.37
C PRO A 106 -34.56 -11.05 -4.56
N LYS A 107 -34.64 -11.58 -5.78
CA LYS A 107 -35.36 -12.83 -6.10
C LYS A 107 -34.53 -14.11 -5.85
N GLN A 108 -33.32 -13.99 -5.34
CA GLN A 108 -32.46 -15.14 -5.04
C GLN A 108 -32.95 -15.82 -3.75
N SER A 109 -33.81 -16.84 -3.90
CA SER A 109 -34.23 -17.70 -2.80
C SER A 109 -33.19 -18.79 -2.56
N GLN A 110 -32.82 -19.00 -1.29
CA GLN A 110 -31.91 -20.09 -0.89
C GLN A 110 -32.59 -21.45 -1.09
N ALA A 111 -33.89 -21.55 -0.81
CA ALA A 111 -34.67 -22.77 -0.98
C ALA A 111 -34.66 -23.28 -2.44
N VAL A 112 -34.82 -22.38 -3.41
CA VAL A 112 -34.81 -22.70 -4.86
C VAL A 112 -33.43 -23.20 -5.31
N GLN A 113 -32.35 -22.66 -4.75
CA GLN A 113 -30.99 -23.11 -5.05
C GLN A 113 -30.69 -24.48 -4.45
N ASP A 114 -31.18 -24.76 -3.24
CA ASP A 114 -30.96 -26.03 -2.56
C ASP A 114 -31.79 -27.15 -3.18
N GLU A 115 -33.00 -26.85 -3.67
CA GLU A 115 -33.85 -27.78 -4.42
C GLU A 115 -33.24 -28.12 -5.79
N PHE A 116 -32.75 -27.12 -6.53
CA PHE A 116 -32.03 -27.36 -7.79
C PHE A 116 -30.80 -28.26 -7.60
N LYS A 117 -30.01 -28.04 -6.54
CA LYS A 117 -28.83 -28.87 -6.24
C LYS A 117 -29.18 -30.32 -5.90
N LYS A 118 -30.34 -30.57 -5.30
CA LYS A 118 -30.82 -31.92 -4.95
C LYS A 118 -31.35 -32.68 -6.17
N ASN A 119 -31.93 -31.97 -7.12
CA ASN A 119 -32.52 -32.55 -8.34
C ASN A 119 -31.52 -32.66 -9.51
N ALA A 120 -30.26 -32.27 -9.30
CA ALA A 120 -29.20 -32.27 -10.32
C ALA A 120 -28.41 -33.60 -10.40
N ASN A 121 -28.95 -34.71 -9.89
CA ASN A 121 -28.42 -36.07 -10.05
C ASN A 121 -29.45 -36.95 -10.76
#